data_AF-A0A523W5W8-F1
#
_entry.id   AF-A0A523W5W8-F1
#
_cell.length_a   1.000
_cell.length_b   1.000
_cell.length_c   1.000
_cell.angle_alpha   90.00
_cell.angle_beta   90.00
_cell.angle_gamma   90.00
#
_symmetry.space_group_name_H-M   'P 1'
#
loop_
_entity.id
_entity.type
_entity.pdbx_description
1 polymer ?
#
loop_
_entity_poly.entity_id
_entity_poly.type
_entity_poly.pdbx_seq_one_letter_code
_entity_poly.pdbx_strand_id
1 'polypeptide(L)'
;MWDRLKEDLKAVFHRDPAARNLVEVIFCYPGLHAIWLHRIAHYLWTHDFRFLGRFTSHINRALTGIEIHPGAKIGGRFFIDHGMGVVIGETAEIGDDVLMYQGAVLGGTT
;
A
#
# COMPACT_ATOMS: atom_id res chain seq x y z
N MET A 1 14.82 1.33 -3.48
CA MET A 1 13.84 1.31 -2.37
C MET A 1 13.80 2.64 -1.63
N TRP A 2 14.95 3.18 -1.21
CA TRP A 2 15.04 4.49 -0.54
C TRP A 2 14.49 5.68 -1.34
N ASP A 3 14.73 5.73 -2.65
CA ASP A 3 14.22 6.83 -3.48
C ASP A 3 12.68 6.82 -3.59
N ARG A 4 12.07 5.63 -3.70
CA ARG A 4 10.61 5.47 -3.68
C ARG A 4 10.00 5.89 -2.35
N LEU A 5 10.66 5.57 -1.22
CA LEU A 5 10.22 6.01 0.10
C LEU A 5 10.15 7.54 0.19
N LYS A 6 11.14 8.25 -0.36
CA LYS A 6 11.13 9.71 -0.43
C LYS A 6 10.02 10.24 -1.35
N GLU A 7 9.76 9.57 -2.47
CA GLU A 7 8.68 9.93 -3.39
C GLU A 7 7.30 9.74 -2.75
N ASP A 8 7.06 8.62 -2.07
CA ASP A 8 5.80 8.33 -1.39
C ASP A 8 5.53 9.39 -0.30
N LEU A 9 6.56 9.75 0.50
CA LEU A 9 6.45 10.82 1.49
C LEU A 9 6.11 12.17 0.86
N LYS A 10 6.76 12.54 -0.25
CA LYS A 10 6.44 13.79 -0.98
C LYS A 10 5.02 13.77 -1.54
N ALA A 11 4.56 12.62 -2.03
CA ALA A 11 3.21 12.47 -2.56
C ALA A 11 2.15 12.72 -1.46
N VAL A 12 2.38 12.23 -0.24
CA VAL A 12 1.49 12.49 0.90
C VAL A 12 1.39 13.99 1.17
N PHE A 13 2.51 14.70 1.33
CA PHE A 13 2.50 16.15 1.59
C PHE A 13 1.88 16.98 0.45
N HIS A 14 1.93 16.49 -0.79
CA HIS A 14 1.34 17.20 -1.92
C HIS A 14 -0.17 16.96 -2.03
N ARG A 15 -0.65 15.78 -1.63
CA ARG A 15 -2.04 15.34 -1.85
C ARG A 15 -2.93 15.51 -0.64
N ASP A 16 -2.37 15.52 0.56
CA ASP A 16 -3.13 15.66 1.80
C ASP A 16 -2.78 16.97 2.53
N PRO A 17 -3.70 17.97 2.52
CA PRO A 17 -3.54 19.21 3.26
C PRO A 17 -3.44 19.03 4.79
N ALA A 18 -3.88 17.88 5.32
CA ALA A 18 -3.80 17.57 6.75
C ALA A 18 -2.41 17.06 7.17
N ALA A 19 -1.52 16.71 6.23
CA ALA A 19 -0.18 16.25 6.52
C ALA A 19 0.69 17.39 7.06
N ARG A 20 0.82 17.49 8.40
CA ARG A 20 1.47 18.66 9.05
C ARG A 20 2.97 18.52 9.15
N ASN A 21 3.48 17.31 9.41
CA ASN A 21 4.90 17.06 9.62
C ASN A 21 5.29 15.61 9.31
N LEU A 22 6.60 15.38 9.11
CA LEU A 22 7.13 14.09 8.68
C LEU A 22 6.94 12.97 9.71
N VAL A 23 7.00 13.30 11.01
CA VAL A 23 6.84 12.32 12.08
C VAL A 23 5.40 11.79 12.07
N GLU A 24 4.41 12.68 12.00
CA GLU A 24 3.00 12.33 11.87
C GLU A 24 2.74 11.46 10.63
N VAL A 25 3.30 11.84 9.48
CA VAL A 25 3.15 11.06 8.25
C VAL A 25 3.77 9.67 8.39
N ILE A 26 4.99 9.57 8.93
CA ILE A 26 5.67 8.28 9.08
C ILE A 26 4.99 7.37 10.09
N PHE A 27 4.42 7.89 11.18
CA PHE A 27 3.90 7.06 12.26
C PHE A 27 2.37 6.90 12.27
N CYS A 28 1.63 7.77 11.59
CA CYS A 28 0.17 7.81 11.70
C CYS A 28 -0.58 7.66 10.36
N TYR A 29 0.11 7.44 9.23
CA TYR A 29 -0.56 7.24 7.94
C TYR A 29 -0.65 5.75 7.59
N PRO A 30 -1.81 5.09 7.83
CA PRO A 30 -1.96 3.66 7.58
C PRO A 30 -1.85 3.30 6.09
N GLY A 31 -2.24 4.21 5.18
CA GLY A 31 -2.06 4.02 3.73
C GLY A 31 -0.59 3.89 3.33
N LEU A 32 0.28 4.70 3.95
CA LEU A 32 1.73 4.65 3.71
C LEU A 32 2.33 3.35 4.26
N HIS A 33 1.96 2.96 5.48
CA HIS A 33 2.36 1.69 6.09
C HIS A 33 1.93 0.51 5.23
N ALA A 34 0.71 0.56 4.68
CA ALA A 34 0.19 -0.50 3.85
C ALA A 34 0.98 -0.69 2.56
N ILE A 35 1.39 0.41 1.93
CA ILE A 35 2.24 0.36 0.73
C ILE A 35 3.61 -0.24 1.09
N TRP A 36 4.25 0.22 2.17
CA TRP A 36 5.57 -0.28 2.58
C TRP A 36 5.56 -1.77 2.91
N LEU A 37 4.61 -2.22 3.72
CA LEU A 37 4.44 -3.64 4.05
C LEU A 37 4.09 -4.46 2.81
N HIS A 38 3.26 -3.95 1.90
CA HIS A 38 3.00 -4.60 0.63
C HIS A 38 4.29 -4.75 -0.20
N ARG A 39 5.17 -3.76 -0.26
CA ARG A 39 6.43 -3.90 -1.03
C ARG A 39 7.33 -5.00 -0.46
N ILE A 40 7.36 -5.18 0.86
CA ILE A 40 8.05 -6.31 1.51
C ILE A 40 7.36 -7.62 1.16
N ALA A 41 6.02 -7.68 1.27
CA ALA A 41 5.23 -8.87 0.96
C ALA A 41 5.37 -9.28 -0.52
N HIS A 42 5.37 -8.32 -1.44
CA HIS A 42 5.56 -8.51 -2.88
C HIS A 42 6.96 -9.03 -3.19
N TYR A 43 7.99 -8.49 -2.54
CA TYR A 43 9.35 -9.02 -2.66
C TYR A 43 9.41 -10.49 -2.24
N LEU A 44 8.89 -10.83 -1.06
CA LEU A 44 8.85 -12.23 -0.59
C LEU A 44 8.10 -13.14 -1.57
N TRP A 45 6.94 -12.68 -2.05
CA TRP A 45 6.10 -13.44 -2.98
C TRP A 45 6.77 -13.69 -4.33
N THR A 46 7.46 -12.71 -4.89
CA THR A 46 8.17 -12.81 -6.17
C THR A 46 9.47 -13.60 -6.09
N HIS A 47 9.99 -13.85 -4.88
CA HIS A 47 11.18 -14.67 -4.61
C HIS A 47 10.80 -16.05 -4.05
N ASP A 48 9.61 -16.54 -4.38
CA ASP A 48 9.07 -17.86 -4.02
C ASP A 48 8.85 -18.14 -2.52
N PHE A 49 9.01 -17.15 -1.65
CA PHE A 49 8.58 -17.21 -0.25
C PHE A 49 7.07 -16.91 -0.12
N ARG A 50 6.23 -17.70 -0.82
CA ARG A 50 4.78 -17.45 -0.97
C ARG A 50 4.05 -17.36 0.36
N PHE A 51 4.31 -18.29 1.28
CA PHE A 51 3.71 -18.27 2.62
C PHE A 51 4.07 -16.99 3.38
N LEU A 52 5.34 -16.60 3.39
CA LEU A 52 5.78 -15.38 4.08
C LEU A 52 5.18 -14.13 3.44
N GLY A 53 5.14 -14.05 2.11
CA GLY A 53 4.48 -12.94 1.41
C GLY A 53 3.00 -12.82 1.78
N ARG A 54 2.27 -13.95 1.80
CA ARG A 54 0.86 -13.97 2.19
C ARG A 54 0.68 -13.63 3.67
N PHE A 55 1.50 -14.18 4.54
CA PHE A 55 1.47 -13.89 5.97
C PHE A 55 1.73 -12.40 6.26
N THR A 56 2.74 -11.80 5.62
CA THR A 56 3.01 -10.37 5.71
C THR A 56 1.85 -9.53 5.20
N SER A 57 1.16 -9.93 4.12
CA SER A 57 -0.05 -9.22 3.68
C SER A 57 -1.21 -9.28 4.70
N HIS A 58 -1.32 -10.36 5.45
CA HIS A 58 -2.32 -10.46 6.53
C HIS A 58 -1.95 -9.62 7.75
N ILE A 59 -0.67 -9.55 8.11
CA ILE A 59 -0.18 -8.59 9.13
C ILE A 59 -0.51 -7.16 8.68
N ASN A 60 -0.23 -6.84 7.42
CA ASN A 60 -0.54 -5.54 6.85
C ASN A 60 -2.03 -5.19 7.01
N ARG A 61 -2.92 -6.10 6.57
CA ARG A 61 -4.37 -5.94 6.74
C ARG A 61 -4.77 -5.74 8.20
N ALA A 62 -4.18 -6.49 9.13
CA ALA A 62 -4.51 -6.40 10.55
C ALA A 62 -4.09 -5.04 11.16
N LEU A 63 -2.96 -4.48 10.74
CA LEU A 63 -2.45 -3.21 11.25
C LEU A 63 -3.11 -1.99 10.62
N THR A 64 -3.49 -2.07 9.34
CA THR A 64 -3.92 -0.89 8.56
C THR A 64 -5.38 -0.92 8.11
N GLY A 65 -6.03 -2.08 8.14
CA GLY A 65 -7.37 -2.28 7.57
C GLY A 65 -7.40 -2.31 6.04
N ILE A 66 -6.24 -2.30 5.38
CA ILE A 66 -6.06 -2.32 3.92
C ILE A 66 -5.60 -3.71 3.49
N GLU A 67 -6.39 -4.37 2.64
CA GLU A 67 -6.01 -5.67 2.07
C GLU A 67 -5.34 -5.49 0.71
N ILE A 68 -4.05 -5.87 0.64
CA ILE A 68 -3.29 -5.87 -0.61
C ILE A 68 -2.68 -7.24 -0.81
N HIS A 69 -3.12 -7.95 -1.85
CA HIS A 69 -2.51 -9.23 -2.21
C HIS A 69 -1.01 -9.01 -2.54
N PRO A 70 -0.09 -9.86 -2.07
CA PRO A 70 1.33 -9.68 -2.36
C PRO A 70 1.67 -9.81 -3.85
N GLY A 71 0.82 -10.49 -4.62
CA GLY A 71 0.95 -10.59 -6.08
C GLY A 71 0.61 -9.31 -6.87
N ALA A 72 -0.13 -8.36 -6.27
CA ALA A 72 -0.52 -7.13 -6.93
C ALA A 72 0.71 -6.32 -7.37
N LYS A 73 0.64 -5.69 -8.55
CA LYS A 73 1.71 -4.81 -9.05
C LYS A 73 1.31 -3.36 -8.82
N ILE A 74 2.13 -2.63 -8.06
CA ILE A 74 1.84 -1.24 -7.68
C ILE A 74 3.00 -0.32 -8.08
N GLY A 75 2.68 0.68 -8.92
CA GLY A 75 3.56 1.76 -9.36
C GLY A 75 4.04 2.68 -8.24
N GLY A 76 4.74 3.75 -8.62
CA GLY A 76 5.24 4.79 -7.72
C GLY A 76 4.19 5.84 -7.38
N ARG A 77 4.36 6.54 -6.25
CA ARG A 77 3.47 7.64 -5.83
C ARG A 77 1.99 7.24 -5.74
N PHE A 78 1.74 5.96 -5.50
CA PHE A 78 0.42 5.45 -5.15
C PHE A 78 0.09 5.97 -3.75
N PHE A 79 -1.10 6.53 -3.58
CA PHE A 79 -1.55 7.07 -2.32
C PHE A 79 -2.90 6.46 -1.94
N ILE A 80 -2.98 5.94 -0.72
CA ILE A 80 -4.22 5.43 -0.14
C ILE A 80 -4.62 6.38 0.99
N ASP A 81 -5.75 7.05 0.83
CA ASP A 81 -6.29 7.97 1.82
C ASP A 81 -7.45 7.31 2.58
N HIS A 82 -7.49 7.50 3.90
CA HIS A 82 -8.47 6.90 4.82
C HIS A 82 -8.68 5.37 4.67
N GLY A 83 -7.71 4.63 4.10
CA GLY A 83 -7.84 3.35 3.40
C GLY A 83 -8.56 2.13 4.02
N MET A 84 -9.21 2.24 5.18
CA MET A 84 -10.02 1.17 5.77
C MET A 84 -10.96 0.54 4.73
N GLY A 85 -10.92 -0.80 4.65
CA GLY A 85 -11.79 -1.57 3.74
C GLY A 85 -11.35 -1.56 2.28
N VAL A 86 -10.19 -0.98 1.94
CA VAL A 86 -9.61 -1.14 0.60
C VAL A 86 -9.20 -2.60 0.38
N VAL A 87 -9.49 -3.13 -0.82
CA VAL A 87 -9.11 -4.48 -1.25
C VAL A 87 -8.48 -4.44 -2.64
N ILE A 88 -7.25 -4.94 -2.76
CA ILE A 88 -6.50 -5.04 -4.02
C ILE A 88 -6.12 -6.51 -4.26
N GLY A 89 -6.68 -7.09 -5.31
CA GLY A 89 -6.56 -8.50 -5.67
C GLY A 89 -5.21 -8.90 -6.27
N GLU A 90 -5.00 -10.21 -6.40
CA GLU A 90 -3.71 -10.79 -6.81
C GLU A 90 -3.19 -10.31 -8.15
N THR A 91 -4.08 -10.21 -9.14
CA THR A 91 -3.72 -9.88 -10.52
C THR A 91 -3.87 -8.39 -10.82
N ALA A 92 -4.15 -7.56 -9.81
CA ALA A 92 -4.32 -6.13 -10.01
C ALA A 92 -3.00 -5.47 -10.43
N GLU A 93 -3.09 -4.58 -11.42
CA GLU A 93 -1.99 -3.73 -11.86
C GLU A 93 -2.41 -2.26 -11.67
N ILE A 94 -1.72 -1.57 -10.76
CA ILE A 94 -1.93 -0.15 -10.43
C ILE A 94 -0.73 0.63 -10.96
N GLY A 95 -1.00 1.64 -11.80
CA GLY A 95 0.02 2.52 -12.35
C GLY A 95 0.58 3.53 -11.35
N ASP A 96 1.37 4.45 -11.88
CA ASP A 96 1.94 5.56 -11.10
C ASP A 96 0.87 6.61 -10.76
N ASP A 97 1.11 7.36 -9.68
CA ASP A 97 0.33 8.55 -9.30
C ASP A 97 -1.16 8.30 -9.03
N VAL A 98 -1.57 7.06 -8.79
CA VAL A 98 -2.96 6.71 -8.45
C VAL A 98 -3.31 7.12 -7.02
N LEU A 99 -4.54 7.59 -6.83
CA LEU A 99 -5.15 7.85 -5.52
C LEU A 99 -6.31 6.88 -5.30
N MET A 100 -6.35 6.25 -4.14
CA MET A 100 -7.42 5.34 -3.73
C MET A 100 -7.95 5.73 -2.36
N TYR A 101 -9.27 5.70 -2.21
CA TYR A 101 -9.96 6.03 -0.96
C TYR A 101 -10.51 4.79 -0.26
N GLN A 102 -10.99 4.97 0.96
CA GLN A 102 -11.59 3.93 1.79
C GLN A 102 -12.64 3.10 1.03
N GLY A 103 -12.69 1.80 1.32
CA GLY A 103 -13.68 0.87 0.76
C GLY A 103 -13.54 0.55 -0.74
N ALA A 104 -12.55 1.10 -1.45
CA ALA A 104 -12.35 0.79 -2.86
C ALA A 104 -11.90 -0.67 -3.06
N VAL A 105 -12.44 -1.33 -4.09
CA VAL A 105 -12.14 -2.74 -4.38
C VAL A 105 -11.67 -2.91 -5.83
N LEU A 106 -10.45 -3.39 -6.01
CA LEU A 106 -9.90 -3.92 -7.26
C LEU A 106 -9.82 -5.44 -7.15
N GLY A 107 -10.97 -6.10 -7.35
CA GLY A 107 -11.12 -7.55 -7.28
C GLY A 107 -11.34 -8.19 -8.65
N GLY A 108 -11.61 -9.49 -8.64
CA GLY A 108 -12.10 -10.23 -9.80
C GLY A 108 -13.28 -11.10 -9.40
N THR A 109 -14.22 -11.28 -10.30
CA THR A 109 -15.27 -12.31 -10.18
C THR A 109 -14.98 -13.39 -11.21
N THR A 110 -15.45 -14.61 -10.94
CA THR A 110 -15.56 -15.67 -11.95
C THR A 110 -16.59 -15.32 -13.02
#